data_AF-R4FM46-F1
#
_entry.id   AF-R4FM46-F1
#
_cell.length_a   1.000
_cell.length_b   1.000
_cell.length_c   1.000
_cell.angle_alpha   90.00
_cell.angle_beta   90.00
_cell.angle_gamma   90.00
#
_symmetry.space_group_name_H-M   'P 1'
#
loop_
_entity.id
_entity.type
_entity.pdbx_description
1 polymer ?
#
loop_
_entity_poly.entity_id
_entity_poly.type
_entity_poly.pdbx_seq_one_letter_code
_entity_poly.pdbx_strand_id
1 'polypeptide(L)'
;MAAAALLLVSVILQLFVRSFQTSPADDFYIAAVVEYAGIQDSNLTPIQIAEQNVEKYAEIMKKAAENKVDIIVFPEIGLFAFDHSLFVEVPDPADKVVPAVNGSFHPVLKNLSQAALSNQLYVVVNLHELYKSGNNSFKYNTNVVFDRKGTVIARYRKYNLFGENYLNRQDAPEYVRFTTDFGVTFGTFTCFDIIFEEPAIGLVEKYNVTDFVFPTAWFSELPLYIAIQTQSAWAYANNVNLLASGYNNMSSGNTGSGIYAGRNGPIVYIESERSGTKILIGKVPKMTNKEKAVVPERGDIIPYGPSETKSAPILHEDLKIYATKLIKPDNLTATKEEYLNITGGTGTGLKKDFSLEERLCQSDFCCNFNLSFSVSYYPKNYSFTEDVTFNKSDAFYHFNYRLIVLDGVRSYLVGNKSGQQVCAITPCLEDTLESCGVSNKGNTPRHEINHKDLGKLVLYSTEFQTINISGDFHNRRVLYLPSLLVSSEDSSTFGQLLQPDRFHLVVENSTTKAHVSLELRPTKFASGGIYARLYERDNEPSSANFLTINMLLCCSLPLIVLYIMISVK
;
A
#
# COMPACT_ATOMS: atom_id res chain seq x y z
N MET A 1 0.69 -37.74 46.48
CA MET A 1 -0.53 -37.61 45.65
C MET A 1 -0.77 -36.18 45.17
N ALA A 2 -0.70 -35.15 46.02
CA ALA A 2 -0.90 -33.75 45.60
C ALA A 2 0.08 -33.24 44.52
N ALA A 3 1.38 -33.57 44.62
CA ALA A 3 2.37 -33.16 43.62
C ALA A 3 2.15 -33.79 42.23
N ALA A 4 1.71 -35.06 42.19
CA ALA A 4 1.39 -35.75 40.95
C ALA A 4 0.11 -35.20 40.29
N ALA A 5 -0.89 -34.82 41.09
CA ALA A 5 -2.10 -34.17 40.60
C ALA A 5 -1.82 -32.75 40.06
N LEU A 6 -0.96 -31.97 40.71
CA LEU A 6 -0.49 -30.66 40.22
C LEU A 6 0.28 -30.77 38.90
N LEU A 7 1.15 -31.78 38.76
CA LEU A 7 1.84 -32.10 37.52
C LEU A 7 0.85 -32.50 36.41
N LEU A 8 -0.14 -33.33 36.71
CA LEU A 8 -1.15 -33.76 35.74
C LEU A 8 -2.00 -32.58 35.27
N VAL A 9 -2.45 -31.71 36.18
CA VAL A 9 -3.21 -30.49 35.85
C VAL A 9 -2.36 -29.53 35.03
N SER A 10 -1.08 -29.34 35.36
CA SER A 10 -0.15 -28.51 34.58
C SER A 10 0.07 -29.07 33.16
N VAL A 11 0.24 -30.38 33.02
CA VAL A 11 0.37 -31.05 31.72
C VAL A 11 -0.92 -30.94 30.91
N ILE A 12 -2.09 -31.13 31.54
CA ILE A 12 -3.39 -30.98 30.89
C ILE A 12 -3.62 -29.53 30.46
N LEU A 13 -3.26 -28.54 31.29
CA LEU A 13 -3.34 -27.11 30.93
C LEU A 13 -2.40 -26.78 29.77
N GLN A 14 -1.16 -27.28 29.78
CA GLN A 14 -0.20 -27.06 28.68
C GLN A 14 -0.65 -27.73 27.38
N LEU A 15 -1.31 -28.90 27.47
CA LEU A 15 -1.94 -29.56 26.32
C LEU A 15 -3.17 -28.80 25.79
N PHE A 16 -3.96 -28.19 26.68
CA PHE A 16 -5.11 -27.33 26.31
C PHE A 16 -4.67 -25.98 25.72
N VAL A 17 -3.58 -25.39 26.19
CA VAL A 17 -3.04 -24.15 25.59
C VAL A 17 -2.47 -24.43 24.20
N ARG A 18 -1.87 -25.61 23.99
CA ARG A 18 -1.43 -26.08 22.65
C ARG A 18 -2.58 -26.35 21.69
N SER A 19 -3.80 -26.61 22.15
CA SER A 19 -4.94 -26.93 21.26
C SER A 19 -5.54 -25.73 20.53
N PHE A 20 -5.01 -24.52 20.74
CA PHE A 20 -5.52 -23.30 20.09
C PHE A 20 -4.55 -22.66 19.10
N GLN A 21 -3.32 -23.16 19.00
CA GLN A 21 -2.30 -22.63 18.09
C GLN A 21 -2.25 -23.45 16.80
N THR A 22 -2.00 -22.77 15.70
CA THR A 22 -1.79 -23.42 14.40
C THR A 22 -0.56 -24.32 14.47
N SER A 23 -0.70 -25.55 13.99
CA SER A 23 0.37 -26.53 13.86
C SER A 23 1.00 -26.48 12.45
N PRO A 24 2.18 -27.08 12.24
CA PRO A 24 2.73 -27.29 10.89
C PRO A 24 1.81 -28.05 9.93
N ALA A 25 0.91 -28.90 10.44
CA ALA A 25 0.04 -29.74 9.63
C ALA A 25 -1.19 -29.00 9.09
N ASP A 26 -1.58 -27.89 9.72
CA ASP A 26 -2.68 -27.06 9.24
C ASP A 26 -2.31 -26.39 7.91
N ASP A 27 -3.30 -26.19 7.04
CA ASP A 27 -3.16 -25.57 5.73
C ASP A 27 -3.27 -24.04 5.76
N PHE A 28 -3.46 -23.45 6.94
CA PHE A 28 -3.52 -22.01 7.17
C PHE A 28 -2.77 -21.62 8.45
N TYR A 29 -2.57 -20.31 8.66
CA TYR A 29 -2.25 -19.71 9.95
C TYR A 29 -3.13 -18.47 10.16
N ILE A 30 -3.28 -18.01 11.41
CA ILE A 30 -4.07 -16.80 11.70
C ILE A 30 -3.10 -15.63 11.87
N ALA A 31 -3.28 -14.59 11.06
CA ALA A 31 -2.46 -13.39 11.11
C ALA A 31 -3.26 -12.18 11.56
N ALA A 32 -2.57 -11.24 12.21
CA ALA A 32 -3.07 -9.90 12.42
C ALA A 32 -2.10 -8.85 11.87
N VAL A 33 -2.64 -7.80 11.26
CA VAL A 33 -1.90 -6.57 10.95
C VAL A 33 -2.59 -5.41 11.66
N VAL A 34 -1.80 -4.49 12.20
CA VAL A 34 -2.32 -3.34 12.95
C VAL A 34 -2.19 -2.09 12.10
N GLU A 35 -3.31 -1.48 11.73
CA GLU A 35 -3.28 -0.09 11.29
C GLU A 35 -3.21 0.78 12.54
N TYR A 36 -2.04 1.37 12.84
CA TYR A 36 -1.80 1.97 14.16
C TYR A 36 -1.76 3.49 14.13
N ALA A 37 -2.63 4.13 14.91
CA ALA A 37 -2.56 5.56 15.18
C ALA A 37 -1.65 5.81 16.39
N GLY A 38 -0.41 6.22 16.11
CA GLY A 38 0.61 6.50 17.13
C GLY A 38 0.21 7.62 18.07
N ILE A 39 0.57 7.47 19.35
CA ILE A 39 0.43 8.58 20.30
C ILE A 39 1.35 9.71 19.87
N GLN A 40 0.77 10.89 19.68
CA GLN A 40 1.47 12.13 19.40
C GLN A 40 1.02 13.14 20.45
N ASP A 41 1.82 13.33 21.49
CA ASP A 41 1.58 14.33 22.53
C ASP A 41 2.86 15.14 22.72
N SER A 42 2.80 16.42 22.34
CA SER A 42 3.94 17.34 22.44
C SER A 42 4.38 17.62 23.86
N ASN A 43 3.58 17.26 24.87
CA ASN A 43 3.95 17.41 26.29
C ASN A 43 4.75 16.22 26.82
N LEU A 44 4.82 15.12 26.07
CA LEU A 44 5.55 13.92 26.46
C LEU A 44 6.96 13.92 25.86
N THR A 45 7.91 13.39 26.62
CA THR A 45 9.23 13.09 26.08
C THR A 45 9.17 11.91 25.10
N PRO A 46 10.13 11.77 24.16
CA PRO A 46 10.17 10.65 23.22
C PRO A 46 10.12 9.27 23.89
N ILE A 47 10.76 9.12 25.04
CA ILE A 47 10.72 7.88 25.82
C ILE A 47 9.34 7.60 26.41
N GLN A 48 8.65 8.62 26.93
CA GLN A 48 7.28 8.46 27.45
C GLN A 48 6.30 8.10 26.33
N ILE A 49 6.44 8.70 25.15
CA ILE A 49 5.64 8.35 23.96
C ILE A 49 5.88 6.88 23.60
N ALA A 50 7.15 6.45 23.55
CA ALA A 50 7.51 5.07 23.27
C ALA A 50 6.91 4.09 24.27
N GLU A 51 7.04 4.37 25.57
CA GLU A 51 6.52 3.52 26.64
C GLU A 51 5.01 3.37 26.54
N GLN A 52 4.26 4.46 26.33
CA GLN A 52 2.81 4.41 26.17
C GLN A 52 2.38 3.68 24.88
N ASN A 53 3.13 3.83 23.78
CA ASN A 53 2.87 3.07 22.55
C ASN A 53 3.12 1.57 22.77
N VAL A 54 4.17 1.20 23.51
CA VAL A 54 4.45 -0.21 23.88
C VAL A 54 3.34 -0.77 24.76
N GLU A 55 2.81 0.00 25.72
CA GLU A 55 1.65 -0.40 26.52
C GLU A 55 0.43 -0.70 25.63
N LYS A 56 0.09 0.20 24.70
CA LYS A 56 -0.98 -0.04 23.71
C LYS A 56 -0.73 -1.26 22.84
N TYR A 57 0.52 -1.48 22.42
CA TYR A 57 0.89 -2.67 21.64
C TYR A 57 0.64 -3.94 22.46
N ALA A 58 0.98 -3.95 23.75
CA ALA A 58 0.73 -5.10 24.62
C ALA A 58 -0.78 -5.37 24.80
N GLU A 59 -1.62 -4.33 24.92
CA GLU A 59 -3.08 -4.47 24.96
C GLU A 59 -3.66 -5.01 23.65
N ILE A 60 -3.14 -4.54 22.51
CA ILE A 60 -3.52 -5.04 21.17
C ILE A 60 -3.10 -6.51 21.01
N MET A 61 -1.90 -6.88 21.45
CA MET A 61 -1.43 -8.27 21.45
C MET A 61 -2.34 -9.17 22.29
N LYS A 62 -2.82 -8.69 23.44
CA LYS A 62 -3.79 -9.44 24.24
C LYS A 62 -5.09 -9.71 23.48
N LYS A 63 -5.66 -8.69 22.82
CA LYS A 63 -6.84 -8.85 21.96
C LYS A 63 -6.58 -9.80 20.79
N ALA A 64 -5.39 -9.75 20.19
CA ALA A 64 -5.02 -10.66 19.11
C ALA A 64 -4.93 -12.12 19.60
N ALA A 65 -4.36 -12.35 20.78
CA ALA A 65 -4.30 -13.68 21.39
C ALA A 65 -5.69 -14.23 21.75
N GLU A 66 -6.62 -13.39 22.20
CA GLU A 66 -8.03 -13.77 22.40
C GLU A 66 -8.70 -14.26 21.10
N ASN A 67 -8.22 -13.79 19.94
CA ASN A 67 -8.64 -14.20 18.61
C ASN A 67 -7.74 -15.29 17.98
N LYS A 68 -6.92 -15.98 18.79
CA LYS A 68 -6.05 -17.09 18.39
C LYS A 68 -5.06 -16.75 17.26
N VAL A 69 -4.64 -15.49 17.19
CA VAL A 69 -3.63 -15.04 16.23
C VAL A 69 -2.30 -15.76 16.48
N ASP A 70 -1.61 -16.16 15.41
CA ASP A 70 -0.27 -16.76 15.48
C ASP A 70 0.83 -15.70 15.36
N ILE A 71 0.63 -14.74 14.45
CA ILE A 71 1.57 -13.65 14.16
C ILE A 71 0.88 -12.31 14.05
N ILE A 72 1.44 -11.28 14.68
CA ILE A 72 0.96 -9.89 14.60
C ILE A 72 2.07 -8.97 14.07
N VAL A 73 1.71 -8.10 13.13
CA VAL A 73 2.60 -7.09 12.54
C VAL A 73 2.15 -5.68 12.92
N PHE A 74 3.10 -4.88 13.40
CA PHE A 74 2.94 -3.47 13.70
C PHE A 74 3.68 -2.61 12.67
N PRO A 75 3.28 -1.33 12.49
CA PRO A 75 3.76 -0.54 11.37
C PRO A 75 5.15 0.02 11.59
N GLU A 76 5.73 0.50 10.49
CA GLU A 76 6.91 1.36 10.51
C GLU A 76 6.63 2.62 11.35
N ILE A 77 7.64 3.13 12.05
CA ILE A 77 7.60 4.31 12.94
C ILE A 77 6.55 4.27 14.06
N GLY A 78 5.76 3.19 14.20
CA GLY A 78 4.58 3.18 15.07
C GLY A 78 4.87 3.38 16.56
N LEU A 79 6.08 3.02 17.03
CA LEU A 79 6.50 3.17 18.42
C LEU A 79 6.91 4.61 18.77
N PHE A 80 7.54 5.32 17.83
CA PHE A 80 8.21 6.61 18.08
C PHE A 80 7.60 7.76 17.29
N ALA A 81 6.59 7.50 16.45
CA ALA A 81 6.11 8.43 15.43
C ALA A 81 7.30 9.00 14.64
N PHE A 82 7.25 10.29 14.27
CA PHE A 82 8.34 10.97 13.57
C PHE A 82 9.43 11.51 14.53
N ASP A 83 9.62 10.92 15.72
CA ASP A 83 10.76 11.26 16.58
C ASP A 83 12.06 10.64 16.05
N HIS A 84 13.12 11.45 15.98
CA HIS A 84 14.43 11.06 15.45
C HIS A 84 15.52 11.01 16.54
N SER A 85 15.15 11.02 17.82
CA SER A 85 16.07 11.17 18.95
C SER A 85 16.24 9.90 19.78
N LEU A 86 15.22 9.04 19.86
CA LEU A 86 15.27 7.79 20.61
C LEU A 86 15.75 6.62 19.73
N PHE A 87 16.77 5.90 20.21
CA PHE A 87 17.31 4.70 19.56
C PHE A 87 17.50 3.59 20.59
N VAL A 88 17.23 2.36 20.18
CA VAL A 88 17.25 1.17 21.05
C VAL A 88 18.30 0.18 20.54
N GLU A 89 19.11 -0.37 21.44
CA GLU A 89 20.03 -1.46 21.08
C GLU A 89 19.23 -2.75 20.86
N VAL A 90 19.44 -3.41 19.71
CA VAL A 90 18.82 -4.69 19.35
C VAL A 90 19.89 -5.77 19.33
N PRO A 91 19.71 -6.89 20.08
CA PRO A 91 20.69 -7.98 20.08
C PRO A 91 20.77 -8.66 18.71
N ASP A 92 21.88 -9.34 18.44
CA ASP A 92 21.96 -10.18 17.24
C ASP A 92 21.00 -11.37 17.38
N PRO A 93 20.14 -11.65 16.38
CA PRO A 93 19.27 -12.82 16.41
C PRO A 93 20.01 -14.16 16.62
N ALA A 94 21.28 -14.26 16.22
CA ALA A 94 22.10 -15.45 16.44
C ALA A 94 22.34 -15.76 17.93
N ASP A 95 22.30 -14.72 18.78
CA ASP A 95 22.51 -14.85 20.23
C ASP A 95 21.29 -15.43 20.95
N LYS A 96 20.12 -15.53 20.28
CA LYS A 96 18.86 -16.09 20.82
C LYS A 96 18.48 -15.49 22.16
N VAL A 97 18.62 -14.18 22.29
CA VAL A 97 18.34 -13.45 23.52
C VAL A 97 16.83 -13.26 23.70
N VAL A 98 16.39 -13.39 24.95
CA VAL A 98 15.03 -13.05 25.40
C VAL A 98 15.11 -11.76 26.23
N PRO A 99 14.85 -10.57 25.64
CA PRO A 99 14.96 -9.30 26.36
C PRO A 99 14.10 -9.22 27.63
N ALA A 100 12.93 -9.89 27.66
CA ALA A 100 12.02 -9.91 28.82
C ALA A 100 12.70 -10.28 30.15
N VAL A 101 13.65 -11.23 30.12
CA VAL A 101 14.32 -11.77 31.31
C VAL A 101 15.71 -11.17 31.56
N ASN A 102 16.16 -10.26 30.71
CA ASN A 102 17.48 -9.62 30.84
C ASN A 102 17.31 -8.12 31.17
N GLY A 103 17.70 -7.74 32.39
CA GLY A 103 17.56 -6.38 32.92
C GLY A 103 18.45 -5.32 32.26
N SER A 104 19.41 -5.71 31.41
CA SER A 104 20.32 -4.78 30.73
C SER A 104 19.73 -4.18 29.45
N PHE A 105 18.63 -4.72 28.93
CA PHE A 105 18.00 -4.17 27.72
C PHE A 105 17.12 -2.96 28.02
N HIS A 106 16.99 -2.11 27.01
CA HIS A 106 16.12 -0.94 27.05
C HIS A 106 14.65 -1.34 27.34
N PRO A 107 13.90 -0.57 28.16
CA PRO A 107 12.52 -0.89 28.54
C PRO A 107 11.59 -1.19 27.36
N VAL A 108 11.72 -0.44 26.25
CA VAL A 108 10.96 -0.67 25.02
C VAL A 108 11.11 -2.12 24.52
N LEU A 109 12.34 -2.60 24.34
CA LEU A 109 12.59 -3.95 23.83
C LEU A 109 12.15 -5.02 24.83
N LYS A 110 12.39 -4.78 26.13
CA LYS A 110 12.01 -5.68 27.21
C LYS A 110 10.49 -5.88 27.29
N ASN A 111 9.73 -4.78 27.24
CA ASN A 111 8.28 -4.82 27.37
C ASN A 111 7.62 -5.44 26.13
N LEU A 112 8.15 -5.20 24.93
CA LEU A 112 7.70 -5.87 23.71
C LEU A 112 7.97 -7.39 23.75
N SER A 113 9.18 -7.78 24.16
CA SER A 113 9.54 -9.19 24.37
C SER A 113 8.63 -9.86 25.43
N GLN A 114 8.35 -9.17 26.53
CA GLN A 114 7.46 -9.65 27.58
C GLN A 114 6.02 -9.78 27.07
N ALA A 115 5.53 -8.84 26.27
CA ALA A 115 4.19 -8.90 25.69
C ALA A 115 4.05 -10.06 24.69
N ALA A 116 5.07 -10.31 23.85
CA ALA A 116 5.11 -11.47 22.96
C ALA A 116 5.06 -12.79 23.74
N LEU A 117 5.90 -12.90 24.80
CA LEU A 117 5.94 -14.07 25.68
C LEU A 117 4.61 -14.31 26.41
N SER A 118 4.04 -13.27 27.02
CA SER A 118 2.79 -13.39 27.81
C SER A 118 1.59 -13.80 26.95
N ASN A 119 1.56 -13.36 25.69
CA ASN A 119 0.47 -13.63 24.77
C ASN A 119 0.76 -14.83 23.83
N GLN A 120 1.95 -15.42 23.91
CA GLN A 120 2.40 -16.52 23.06
C GLN A 120 2.26 -16.22 21.56
N LEU A 121 2.68 -15.02 21.12
CA LEU A 121 2.57 -14.56 19.73
C LEU A 121 3.94 -14.46 19.06
N TYR A 122 3.99 -14.67 17.74
CA TYR A 122 5.03 -14.06 16.92
C TYR A 122 4.70 -12.57 16.75
N VAL A 123 5.66 -11.70 17.01
CA VAL A 123 5.44 -10.25 17.00
C VAL A 123 6.49 -9.59 16.11
N VAL A 124 6.02 -8.81 15.14
CA VAL A 124 6.86 -8.00 14.26
C VAL A 124 6.64 -6.54 14.59
N VAL A 125 7.70 -5.83 14.93
CA VAL A 125 7.71 -4.39 15.20
C VAL A 125 8.77 -3.69 14.38
N ASN A 126 8.62 -2.39 14.22
CA ASN A 126 9.65 -1.52 13.66
C ASN A 126 10.10 -0.48 14.69
N LEU A 127 11.41 -0.21 14.74
CA LEU A 127 12.02 0.73 15.67
C LEU A 127 13.30 1.34 15.10
N HIS A 128 13.76 2.44 15.69
CA HIS A 128 15.09 3.01 15.46
C HIS A 128 16.15 2.26 16.28
N GLU A 129 17.04 1.55 15.60
CA GLU A 129 18.13 0.78 16.20
C GLU A 129 19.36 1.65 16.42
N LEU A 130 19.99 1.53 17.58
CA LEU A 130 21.39 1.92 17.80
C LEU A 130 22.28 0.69 17.72
N TYR A 131 23.19 0.67 16.76
CA TYR A 131 24.20 -0.39 16.63
C TYR A 131 25.60 0.15 16.93
N LYS A 132 26.27 -0.46 17.90
CA LYS A 132 27.65 -0.11 18.28
C LYS A 132 28.62 -1.17 17.76
N SER A 133 29.62 -0.72 16.99
CA SER A 133 30.71 -1.56 16.50
C SER A 133 32.04 -0.91 16.87
N GLY A 134 32.66 -1.42 17.95
CA GLY A 134 33.80 -0.76 18.60
C GLY A 134 33.45 0.65 19.05
N ASN A 135 34.17 1.65 18.53
CA ASN A 135 33.92 3.07 18.82
C ASN A 135 32.90 3.72 17.88
N ASN A 136 32.43 3.01 16.85
CA ASN A 136 31.47 3.54 15.88
C ASN A 136 30.04 3.26 16.35
N SER A 137 29.15 4.22 16.08
CA SER A 137 27.71 4.09 16.33
C SER A 137 26.95 4.33 15.04
N PHE A 138 26.03 3.43 14.72
CA PHE A 138 25.18 3.48 13.54
C PHE A 138 23.71 3.47 13.96
N LYS A 139 22.88 4.14 13.18
CA LYS A 139 21.45 4.34 13.44
C LYS A 139 20.66 3.78 12.28
N TYR A 140 19.72 2.87 12.53
CA TYR A 140 18.97 2.21 11.45
C TYR A 140 17.46 2.20 11.71
N ASN A 141 16.66 2.29 10.66
CA ASN A 141 15.25 1.92 10.69
C ASN A 141 15.18 0.38 10.60
N THR A 142 14.61 -0.25 11.62
CA THR A 142 14.84 -1.67 11.86
C THR A 142 13.56 -2.42 12.21
N ASN A 143 13.24 -3.47 11.45
CA ASN A 143 12.25 -4.46 11.86
C ASN A 143 12.89 -5.45 12.85
N VAL A 144 12.17 -5.77 13.91
CA VAL A 144 12.56 -6.78 14.92
C VAL A 144 11.42 -7.78 15.05
N VAL A 145 11.77 -9.06 15.06
CA VAL A 145 10.81 -10.17 15.19
C VAL A 145 11.06 -10.92 16.48
N PHE A 146 10.01 -11.04 17.28
CA PHE A 146 9.97 -11.88 18.47
C PHE A 146 9.23 -13.19 18.19
N ASP A 147 9.74 -14.31 18.71
CA ASP A 147 8.99 -15.56 18.77
C ASP A 147 8.01 -15.60 19.97
N ARG A 148 7.24 -16.69 20.09
CA ARG A 148 6.29 -16.90 21.19
C ARG A 148 6.93 -16.93 22.58
N LYS A 149 8.25 -17.05 22.68
CA LYS A 149 9.01 -17.02 23.95
C LYS A 149 9.57 -15.63 24.25
N GLY A 150 9.29 -14.64 23.39
CA GLY A 150 9.87 -13.31 23.47
C GLY A 150 11.32 -13.24 23.01
N THR A 151 11.84 -14.27 22.32
CA THR A 151 13.21 -14.30 21.78
C THR A 151 13.30 -13.43 20.53
N VAL A 152 14.34 -12.62 20.40
CA VAL A 152 14.62 -11.93 19.12
C VAL A 152 15.14 -12.97 18.12
N ILE A 153 14.39 -13.21 17.04
CA ILE A 153 14.70 -14.24 16.02
C ILE A 153 14.99 -13.68 14.63
N ALA A 154 14.70 -12.40 14.38
CA ALA A 154 15.13 -11.70 13.18
C ALA A 154 15.26 -10.20 13.43
N ARG A 155 16.17 -9.58 12.69
CA ARG A 155 16.44 -8.14 12.66
C ARG A 155 16.74 -7.75 11.22
N TYR A 156 16.02 -6.78 10.67
CA TYR A 156 16.22 -6.27 9.31
C TYR A 156 16.35 -4.76 9.31
N ARG A 157 17.38 -4.23 8.65
CA ARG A 157 17.61 -2.79 8.51
C ARG A 157 17.14 -2.31 7.13
N LYS A 158 16.23 -1.34 7.11
CA LYS A 158 15.63 -0.76 5.89
C LYS A 158 16.72 -0.37 4.89
N TYR A 159 16.62 -0.89 3.67
CA TYR A 159 17.65 -0.69 2.65
C TYR A 159 17.36 0.53 1.78
N ASN A 160 16.10 0.75 1.39
CA ASN A 160 15.70 1.86 0.55
C ASN A 160 15.08 2.97 1.42
N LEU A 161 15.91 3.90 1.87
CA LEU A 161 15.47 5.06 2.64
C LEU A 161 14.60 6.02 1.78
N PHE A 162 13.57 6.59 2.40
CA PHE A 162 12.64 7.59 1.88
C PHE A 162 12.89 8.95 2.57
N GLY A 163 14.13 9.46 2.47
CA GLY A 163 14.51 10.77 2.99
C GLY A 163 14.93 10.81 4.47
N GLU A 164 15.11 9.66 5.14
CA GLU A 164 15.58 9.57 6.53
C GLU A 164 17.09 9.83 6.64
N ASN A 165 17.56 11.03 6.31
CA ASN A 165 18.99 11.40 6.26
C ASN A 165 19.74 11.28 7.62
N TYR A 166 19.01 11.10 8.71
CA TYR A 166 19.55 10.88 10.06
C TYR A 166 19.86 9.39 10.35
N LEU A 167 19.52 8.50 9.41
CA LEU A 167 19.76 7.06 9.49
C LEU A 167 20.84 6.64 8.51
N ASN A 168 21.53 5.56 8.89
CA ASN A 168 22.44 4.83 8.04
C ASN A 168 21.68 3.84 7.16
N ARG A 169 22.29 3.52 6.02
CA ARG A 169 21.91 2.42 5.13
C ARG A 169 23.02 1.38 5.16
N GLN A 170 22.69 0.10 5.05
CA GLN A 170 23.69 -0.95 4.88
C GLN A 170 24.41 -0.84 3.53
N ASP A 171 25.67 -1.25 3.46
CA ASP A 171 26.45 -1.24 2.21
C ASP A 171 25.87 -2.23 1.17
N ALA A 172 25.25 -3.32 1.65
CA ALA A 172 24.60 -4.34 0.84
C ALA A 172 23.18 -4.64 1.38
N PRO A 173 22.23 -5.07 0.52
CA PRO A 173 20.90 -5.45 0.98
C PRO A 173 20.96 -6.70 1.86
N GLU A 174 20.17 -6.70 2.93
CA GLU A 174 20.00 -7.86 3.81
C GLU A 174 18.76 -8.68 3.39
N TYR A 175 18.92 -9.99 3.25
CA TYR A 175 17.83 -10.93 2.93
C TYR A 175 17.35 -11.66 4.18
N VAL A 176 16.71 -10.92 5.08
CA VAL A 176 16.32 -11.42 6.39
C VAL A 176 15.08 -12.31 6.29
N ARG A 177 15.19 -13.50 6.89
CA ARG A 177 14.13 -14.51 6.95
C ARG A 177 14.04 -15.11 8.34
N PHE A 178 12.86 -15.60 8.71
CA PHE A 178 12.66 -16.35 9.95
C PHE A 178 11.60 -17.45 9.75
N THR A 179 11.77 -18.57 10.45
CA THR A 179 10.85 -19.72 10.38
C THR A 179 10.07 -19.86 11.67
N THR A 180 8.76 -20.05 11.55
CA THR A 180 7.84 -20.19 12.68
C THR A 180 7.63 -21.65 13.08
N ASP A 181 7.09 -21.87 14.29
CA ASP A 181 6.71 -23.19 14.80
C ASP A 181 5.52 -23.82 14.06
N PHE A 182 4.75 -23.01 13.33
CA PHE A 182 3.67 -23.45 12.43
C PHE A 182 4.14 -23.70 10.99
N GLY A 183 5.45 -23.74 10.75
CA GLY A 183 6.04 -24.24 9.51
C GLY A 183 6.07 -23.26 8.34
N VAL A 184 5.97 -21.94 8.61
CA VAL A 184 6.07 -20.89 7.58
C VAL A 184 7.39 -20.16 7.72
N THR A 185 8.06 -19.92 6.59
CA THR A 185 9.25 -19.07 6.53
C THR A 185 8.87 -17.71 5.96
N PHE A 186 8.98 -16.68 6.78
CA PHE A 186 8.70 -15.31 6.38
C PHE A 186 9.96 -14.59 5.92
N GLY A 187 9.84 -13.74 4.90
CA GLY A 187 10.76 -12.65 4.62
C GLY A 187 10.25 -11.34 5.23
N THR A 188 11.15 -10.39 5.44
CA THR A 188 10.77 -9.05 5.91
C THR A 188 11.53 -7.96 5.17
N PHE A 189 10.82 -6.88 4.87
CA PHE A 189 11.34 -5.62 4.35
C PHE A 189 10.40 -4.48 4.78
N THR A 190 10.76 -3.22 4.53
CA THR A 190 10.06 -2.07 5.12
C THR A 190 9.67 -1.03 4.08
N CYS A 191 8.38 -0.68 4.03
CA CYS A 191 7.84 0.46 3.28
C CYS A 191 8.38 0.58 1.85
N PHE A 192 9.23 1.58 1.59
CA PHE A 192 9.75 1.92 0.27
C PHE A 192 10.56 0.79 -0.38
N ASP A 193 11.05 -0.18 0.39
CA ASP A 193 11.69 -1.40 -0.14
C ASP A 193 10.81 -2.17 -1.14
N ILE A 194 9.47 -2.12 -1.01
CA ILE A 194 8.55 -2.87 -1.88
C ILE A 194 8.65 -2.48 -3.37
N ILE A 195 9.12 -1.27 -3.65
CA ILE A 195 9.21 -0.70 -4.99
C ILE A 195 10.50 -1.08 -5.71
N PHE A 196 11.52 -1.48 -4.97
CA PHE A 196 12.85 -1.80 -5.49
C PHE A 196 13.07 -3.30 -5.56
N GLU A 197 13.99 -3.69 -6.42
CA GLU A 197 14.34 -5.10 -6.59
C GLU A 197 14.94 -5.70 -5.33
N GLU A 198 15.77 -4.91 -4.63
CA GLU A 198 16.50 -5.39 -3.47
C GLU A 198 16.04 -4.66 -2.21
N PRO A 199 15.68 -5.39 -1.13
CA PRO A 199 15.71 -6.85 -0.99
C PRO A 199 14.44 -7.58 -1.44
N ALA A 200 13.36 -6.86 -1.78
CA ALA A 200 12.01 -7.42 -1.90
C ALA A 200 11.91 -8.55 -2.94
N ILE A 201 12.36 -8.32 -4.18
CA ILE A 201 12.37 -9.33 -5.25
C ILE A 201 13.46 -10.36 -5.02
N GLY A 202 14.62 -9.96 -4.50
CA GLY A 202 15.68 -10.90 -4.13
C GLY A 202 15.22 -11.96 -3.11
N LEU A 203 14.37 -11.61 -2.14
CA LEU A 203 13.74 -12.57 -1.21
C LEU A 203 12.82 -13.56 -1.94
N VAL A 204 12.05 -13.09 -2.92
CA VAL A 204 11.14 -13.94 -3.72
C VAL A 204 11.96 -14.89 -4.60
N GLU A 205 12.86 -14.37 -5.42
CA GLU A 205 13.52 -15.14 -6.47
C GLU A 205 14.73 -15.96 -5.98
N LYS A 206 15.57 -15.39 -5.12
CA LYS A 206 16.82 -16.05 -4.68
C LYS A 206 16.58 -17.01 -3.51
N TYR A 207 15.56 -16.74 -2.69
CA TYR A 207 15.30 -17.48 -1.45
C TYR A 207 13.94 -18.19 -1.41
N ASN A 208 13.13 -18.09 -2.48
CA ASN A 208 11.83 -18.74 -2.60
C ASN A 208 10.89 -18.43 -1.42
N VAL A 209 10.97 -17.22 -0.87
CA VAL A 209 10.07 -16.79 0.22
C VAL A 209 8.66 -16.61 -0.35
N THR A 210 7.68 -17.17 0.34
CA THR A 210 6.27 -17.12 -0.05
C THR A 210 5.39 -16.30 0.87
N ASP A 211 5.92 -15.88 2.02
CA ASP A 211 5.17 -15.18 3.06
C ASP A 211 6.01 -14.01 3.56
N PHE A 212 5.40 -12.83 3.66
CA PHE A 212 6.12 -11.59 3.96
C PHE A 212 5.44 -10.80 5.08
N VAL A 213 6.26 -10.22 5.96
CA VAL A 213 5.82 -9.23 6.94
C VAL A 213 6.37 -7.85 6.55
N PHE A 214 5.46 -6.89 6.44
CA PHE A 214 5.72 -5.58 5.84
C PHE A 214 5.19 -4.43 6.71
N PRO A 215 5.99 -3.99 7.71
CA PRO A 215 5.77 -2.71 8.38
C PRO A 215 5.92 -1.55 7.40
N THR A 216 4.99 -0.60 7.41
CA THR A 216 5.02 0.56 6.51
C THR A 216 4.41 1.82 7.10
N ALA A 217 4.95 2.98 6.75
CA ALA A 217 4.34 4.30 6.96
C ALA A 217 4.18 4.98 5.60
N TRP A 218 3.20 4.49 4.84
CA TRP A 218 3.01 4.83 3.44
C TRP A 218 2.36 6.19 3.26
N PHE A 219 2.73 6.92 2.20
CA PHE A 219 2.05 8.12 1.76
C PHE A 219 1.29 7.81 0.47
N SER A 220 -0.04 7.71 0.57
CA SER A 220 -0.88 7.32 -0.56
C SER A 220 -0.92 8.42 -1.63
N GLU A 221 -0.66 8.03 -2.88
CA GLU A 221 -0.62 8.93 -4.03
C GLU A 221 -1.44 8.35 -5.20
N LEU A 222 -2.35 9.17 -5.74
CA LEU A 222 -3.09 8.83 -6.96
C LEU A 222 -2.24 9.06 -8.21
N PRO A 223 -2.47 8.31 -9.30
CA PRO A 223 -3.56 7.36 -9.47
C PRO A 223 -3.23 5.88 -9.20
N LEU A 224 -1.95 5.52 -9.07
CA LEU A 224 -1.50 4.11 -9.08
C LEU A 224 -0.68 3.71 -7.86
N TYR A 225 -0.54 4.60 -6.87
CA TYR A 225 0.40 4.47 -5.74
C TYR A 225 -0.31 4.62 -4.38
N ILE A 226 -1.59 4.24 -4.33
CA ILE A 226 -2.33 4.06 -3.07
C ILE A 226 -1.75 2.82 -2.35
N ALA A 227 -1.69 2.85 -1.02
CA ALA A 227 -1.05 1.80 -0.23
C ALA A 227 -1.67 0.43 -0.49
N ILE A 228 -3.00 0.28 -0.33
CA ILE A 228 -3.68 -1.01 -0.56
C ILE A 228 -3.57 -1.48 -2.02
N GLN A 229 -3.55 -0.54 -2.97
CA GLN A 229 -3.43 -0.81 -4.40
C GLN A 229 -2.04 -1.38 -4.73
N THR A 230 -0.99 -0.76 -4.21
CA THR A 230 0.40 -1.17 -4.43
C THR A 230 0.69 -2.51 -3.74
N GLN A 231 0.31 -2.64 -2.48
CA GLN A 231 0.57 -3.84 -1.68
C GLN A 231 -0.11 -5.08 -2.26
N SER A 232 -1.39 -4.96 -2.64
CA SER A 232 -2.13 -6.07 -3.25
C SER A 232 -1.61 -6.46 -4.62
N ALA A 233 -1.30 -5.48 -5.48
CA ALA A 233 -0.73 -5.76 -6.80
C ALA A 233 0.64 -6.45 -6.70
N TRP A 234 1.48 -6.03 -5.74
CA TRP A 234 2.80 -6.65 -5.50
C TRP A 234 2.67 -8.10 -5.01
N ALA A 235 1.76 -8.36 -4.08
CA ALA A 235 1.47 -9.71 -3.61
C ALA A 235 0.94 -10.60 -4.75
N TYR A 236 0.03 -10.08 -5.57
CA TYR A 236 -0.53 -10.78 -6.73
C TYR A 236 0.54 -11.14 -7.77
N ALA A 237 1.38 -10.17 -8.15
CA ALA A 237 2.39 -10.35 -9.19
C ALA A 237 3.44 -11.39 -8.82
N ASN A 238 3.89 -11.38 -7.55
CA ASN A 238 4.85 -12.36 -7.02
C ASN A 238 4.19 -13.68 -6.61
N ASN A 239 2.86 -13.72 -6.50
CA ASN A 239 2.07 -14.82 -5.95
C ASN A 239 2.56 -15.25 -4.55
N VAL A 240 2.57 -14.29 -3.62
CA VAL A 240 3.05 -14.47 -2.24
C VAL A 240 2.05 -13.89 -1.24
N ASN A 241 2.04 -14.42 -0.03
CA ASN A 241 1.32 -13.84 1.09
C ASN A 241 2.04 -12.59 1.60
N LEU A 242 1.30 -11.52 1.86
CA LEU A 242 1.85 -10.26 2.37
C LEU A 242 1.00 -9.75 3.54
N LEU A 243 1.65 -9.56 4.70
CA LEU A 243 1.08 -8.98 5.91
C LEU A 243 1.56 -7.52 6.03
N ALA A 244 0.78 -6.59 5.49
CA ALA A 244 1.10 -5.16 5.45
C ALA A 244 0.45 -4.41 6.62
N SER A 245 1.28 -3.79 7.47
CA SER A 245 0.83 -3.02 8.62
C SER A 245 1.21 -1.56 8.43
N GLY A 246 0.20 -0.71 8.25
CA GLY A 246 0.33 0.72 7.95
C GLY A 246 0.24 1.62 9.18
N TYR A 247 1.07 2.66 9.21
CA TYR A 247 0.89 3.76 10.16
C TYR A 247 -0.37 4.56 9.79
N ASN A 248 -1.13 4.98 10.80
CA ASN A 248 -2.35 5.76 10.63
C ASN A 248 -2.13 7.18 11.18
N ASN A 249 -1.94 8.12 10.26
CA ASN A 249 -1.86 9.55 10.58
C ASN A 249 -2.48 10.37 9.45
N MET A 250 -3.76 10.71 9.63
CA MET A 250 -4.51 11.47 8.63
C MET A 250 -3.91 12.85 8.38
N SER A 251 -3.25 13.49 9.35
CA SER A 251 -2.65 14.82 9.11
C SER A 251 -1.51 14.78 8.09
N SER A 252 -0.85 13.63 7.97
CA SER A 252 0.31 13.43 7.10
C SER A 252 0.01 12.55 5.88
N GLY A 253 -1.22 12.05 5.74
CA GLY A 253 -1.61 11.20 4.61
C GLY A 253 -1.22 9.72 4.76
N ASN A 254 -0.95 9.25 5.98
CA ASN A 254 -0.57 7.87 6.23
C ASN A 254 -1.78 7.00 6.59
N THR A 255 -2.03 5.98 5.78
CA THR A 255 -2.98 4.89 6.01
C THR A 255 -2.72 3.77 4.98
N GLY A 256 -3.38 2.63 5.13
CA GLY A 256 -3.25 1.51 4.22
C GLY A 256 -2.61 0.30 4.87
N SER A 257 -3.45 -0.65 5.26
CA SER A 257 -3.04 -1.93 5.86
C SER A 257 -3.82 -3.07 5.24
N GLY A 258 -3.25 -4.27 5.22
CA GLY A 258 -3.96 -5.44 4.72
C GLY A 258 -3.21 -6.76 4.79
N ILE A 259 -3.98 -7.83 4.60
CA ILE A 259 -3.54 -9.21 4.50
C ILE A 259 -3.89 -9.69 3.09
N TYR A 260 -2.89 -10.04 2.31
CA TYR A 260 -3.03 -10.41 0.89
C TYR A 260 -2.53 -11.83 0.66
N ALA A 261 -3.31 -12.66 -0.01
CA ALA A 261 -2.99 -14.07 -0.29
C ALA A 261 -2.51 -14.30 -1.72
N GLY A 262 -1.60 -13.45 -2.21
CA GLY A 262 -1.09 -13.52 -3.58
C GLY A 262 -2.19 -13.48 -4.64
N ARG A 263 -2.18 -14.45 -5.55
CA ARG A 263 -3.20 -14.56 -6.62
C ARG A 263 -4.58 -15.00 -6.14
N ASN A 264 -4.70 -15.48 -4.90
CA ASN A 264 -5.99 -15.76 -4.27
C ASN A 264 -6.69 -14.47 -3.82
N GLY A 265 -5.98 -13.33 -3.77
CA GLY A 265 -6.56 -12.01 -3.56
C GLY A 265 -6.46 -11.50 -2.12
N PRO A 266 -7.02 -10.30 -1.86
CA PRO A 266 -7.02 -9.70 -0.52
C PRO A 266 -7.98 -10.45 0.43
N ILE A 267 -7.50 -10.76 1.65
CA ILE A 267 -8.29 -11.36 2.74
C ILE A 267 -9.05 -10.28 3.53
N VAL A 268 -8.33 -9.23 3.93
CA VAL A 268 -8.85 -8.07 4.67
C VAL A 268 -7.89 -6.91 4.47
N TYR A 269 -8.40 -5.70 4.32
CA TYR A 269 -7.60 -4.49 4.14
C TYR A 269 -8.41 -3.26 4.52
N ILE A 270 -7.71 -2.14 4.69
CA ILE A 270 -8.31 -0.84 4.90
C ILE A 270 -7.39 0.25 4.36
N GLU A 271 -7.98 1.23 3.68
CA GLU A 271 -7.40 2.55 3.43
C GLU A 271 -8.36 3.53 4.10
N SER A 272 -7.99 4.04 5.26
CA SER A 272 -8.88 4.71 6.19
C SER A 272 -9.01 6.20 5.87
N GLU A 273 -10.22 6.74 5.92
CA GLU A 273 -10.46 8.19 5.89
C GLU A 273 -10.60 8.81 7.29
N ARG A 274 -10.26 8.03 8.32
CA ARG A 274 -10.34 8.45 9.72
C ARG A 274 -9.10 8.07 10.51
N SER A 275 -8.71 8.93 11.44
CA SER A 275 -7.65 8.61 12.40
C SER A 275 -8.16 7.56 13.37
N GLY A 276 -7.32 6.60 13.73
CA GLY A 276 -7.60 5.62 14.77
C GLY A 276 -6.99 4.27 14.47
N THR A 277 -6.83 3.46 15.51
CA THR A 277 -6.20 2.15 15.40
C THR A 277 -7.22 1.08 15.01
N LYS A 278 -6.83 0.17 14.11
CA LYS A 278 -7.63 -1.01 13.73
C LYS A 278 -6.75 -2.26 13.74
N ILE A 279 -7.31 -3.37 14.19
CA ILE A 279 -6.68 -4.70 14.15
C ILE A 279 -7.39 -5.47 13.03
N LEU A 280 -6.66 -5.82 11.98
CA LEU A 280 -7.18 -6.61 10.87
C LEU A 280 -6.72 -8.05 11.09
N ILE A 281 -7.66 -9.00 11.19
CA ILE A 281 -7.38 -10.41 11.46
C ILE A 281 -7.84 -11.25 10.27
N GLY A 282 -7.02 -12.18 9.82
CA GLY A 282 -7.32 -13.02 8.68
C GLY A 282 -6.71 -14.41 8.77
N LYS A 283 -7.44 -15.38 8.22
CA LYS A 283 -6.97 -16.75 8.04
C LYS A 283 -6.18 -16.84 6.74
N VAL A 284 -4.87 -17.02 6.84
CA VAL A 284 -3.96 -16.97 5.68
C VAL A 284 -3.60 -18.38 5.24
N PRO A 285 -3.89 -18.77 3.98
CA PRO A 285 -3.53 -20.09 3.47
C PRO A 285 -2.00 -20.22 3.37
N LYS A 286 -1.44 -21.32 3.86
CA LYS A 286 -0.02 -21.63 3.69
C LYS A 286 0.25 -22.00 2.23
N MET A 287 1.36 -21.52 1.69
CA MET A 287 1.72 -21.71 0.28
C MET A 287 2.37 -23.08 -0.03
N THR A 288 2.04 -24.12 0.75
CA THR A 288 2.67 -25.46 0.66
C THR A 288 2.31 -26.22 -0.63
N ASN A 289 1.26 -25.80 -1.35
CA ASN A 289 0.90 -26.37 -2.65
C ASN A 289 0.26 -25.31 -3.57
N LYS A 290 1.09 -24.63 -4.38
CA LYS A 290 0.69 -23.48 -5.24
C LYS A 290 -0.38 -23.82 -6.31
N GLU A 291 -0.71 -25.10 -6.49
CA GLU A 291 -1.64 -25.57 -7.53
C GLU A 291 -3.11 -25.52 -7.14
N LYS A 292 -3.45 -25.43 -5.85
CA LYS A 292 -4.84 -25.30 -5.41
C LYS A 292 -5.19 -23.83 -5.24
N ALA A 293 -6.00 -23.29 -6.14
CA ALA A 293 -6.68 -22.03 -5.91
C ALA A 293 -7.56 -22.16 -4.67
N VAL A 294 -7.32 -21.30 -3.68
CA VAL A 294 -8.12 -21.23 -2.45
C VAL A 294 -8.80 -19.88 -2.46
N VAL A 295 -10.12 -19.85 -2.43
CA VAL A 295 -10.84 -18.60 -2.19
C VAL A 295 -10.66 -18.27 -0.70
N PRO A 296 -9.98 -17.17 -0.35
CA PRO A 296 -9.75 -16.85 1.03
C PRO A 296 -11.06 -16.49 1.73
N GLU A 297 -11.22 -16.95 2.97
CA GLU A 297 -12.28 -16.46 3.85
C GLU A 297 -12.01 -14.97 4.14
N ARG A 298 -13.06 -14.13 4.12
CA ARG A 298 -12.94 -12.71 4.44
C ARG A 298 -12.52 -12.54 5.90
N GLY A 299 -11.53 -11.70 6.15
CA GLY A 299 -11.07 -11.38 7.50
C GLY A 299 -11.93 -10.33 8.22
N ASP A 300 -11.60 -10.10 9.48
CA ASP A 300 -12.30 -9.19 10.39
C ASP A 300 -11.50 -7.91 10.63
N ILE A 301 -12.20 -6.79 10.86
CA ILE A 301 -11.61 -5.52 11.28
C ILE A 301 -12.17 -5.17 12.65
N ILE A 302 -11.30 -5.06 13.65
CA ILE A 302 -11.65 -4.70 15.02
C ILE A 302 -11.13 -3.27 15.29
N PRO A 303 -12.01 -2.27 15.43
CA PRO A 303 -11.62 -0.93 15.86
C PRO A 303 -11.00 -0.96 17.27
N TYR A 304 -9.94 -0.19 17.49
CA TYR A 304 -9.25 -0.08 18.77
C TYR A 304 -9.16 1.38 19.23
N GLY A 305 -9.91 1.71 20.28
CA GLY A 305 -9.93 3.05 20.85
C GLY A 305 -10.78 4.05 20.06
N PRO A 306 -10.71 5.35 20.40
CA PRO A 306 -11.48 6.39 19.73
C PRO A 306 -10.98 6.63 18.30
N SER A 307 -11.89 7.08 17.43
CA SER A 307 -11.59 7.49 16.06
C SER A 307 -11.90 8.99 15.90
N GLU A 308 -11.02 9.71 15.22
CA GLU A 308 -11.28 11.11 14.84
C GLU A 308 -11.60 11.21 13.35
N THR A 309 -12.61 12.02 13.03
CA THR A 309 -12.93 12.40 11.65
C THR A 309 -11.97 13.47 11.17
N LYS A 310 -10.87 13.05 10.55
CA LYS A 310 -9.98 13.87 9.74
C LYS A 310 -9.70 13.09 8.45
N SER A 311 -9.99 13.67 7.29
CA SER A 311 -9.65 13.06 6.00
C SER A 311 -8.15 13.22 5.74
N ALA A 312 -7.48 12.13 5.36
CA ALA A 312 -6.09 12.18 4.91
C ALA A 312 -5.95 13.01 3.63
N PRO A 313 -4.92 13.87 3.49
CA PRO A 313 -4.53 14.36 2.18
C PRO A 313 -3.98 13.17 1.39
N ILE A 314 -4.62 12.87 0.25
CA ILE A 314 -4.08 11.96 -0.76
C ILE A 314 -3.24 12.79 -1.72
N LEU A 315 -1.99 12.37 -1.92
CA LEU A 315 -1.06 13.00 -2.85
C LEU A 315 -1.47 12.69 -4.30
N HIS A 316 -0.89 13.42 -5.25
CA HIS A 316 -1.11 13.16 -6.68
C HIS A 316 0.21 13.22 -7.44
N GLU A 317 0.38 12.29 -8.38
CA GLU A 317 1.55 12.22 -9.25
C GLU A 317 1.53 13.35 -10.29
N ASP A 318 2.72 13.86 -10.67
CA ASP A 318 2.82 14.79 -11.80
C ASP A 318 2.65 14.04 -13.13
N LEU A 319 1.44 14.12 -13.69
CA LEU A 319 1.11 13.45 -14.95
C LEU A 319 1.77 14.09 -16.20
N LYS A 320 2.54 15.18 -16.08
CA LYS A 320 3.25 15.79 -17.22
C LYS A 320 4.32 14.88 -17.82
N ILE A 321 4.81 13.90 -17.06
CA ILE A 321 5.77 12.91 -17.57
C ILE A 321 5.10 11.86 -18.47
N TYR A 322 3.77 11.81 -18.54
CA TYR A 322 3.01 10.82 -19.30
C TYR A 322 2.57 11.36 -20.66
N ALA A 323 2.49 10.49 -21.67
CA ALA A 323 1.61 10.72 -22.81
C ALA A 323 0.16 10.50 -22.33
N THR A 324 -0.76 11.41 -22.69
CA THR A 324 -2.13 11.33 -22.18
C THR A 324 -3.19 11.64 -23.23
N LYS A 325 -4.38 11.07 -23.07
CA LYS A 325 -5.56 11.38 -23.90
C LYS A 325 -6.83 11.41 -23.05
N LEU A 326 -7.51 12.56 -23.01
CA LEU A 326 -8.80 12.68 -22.34
C LEU A 326 -9.87 11.89 -23.10
N ILE A 327 -10.64 11.06 -22.38
CA ILE A 327 -11.86 10.44 -22.88
C ILE A 327 -12.97 11.47 -22.71
N LYS A 328 -13.36 12.13 -23.81
CA LYS A 328 -14.42 13.12 -23.83
C LYS A 328 -15.65 12.54 -24.54
N PRO A 329 -16.67 12.05 -23.81
CA PRO A 329 -17.84 11.40 -24.40
C PRO A 329 -18.54 12.24 -25.47
N ASP A 330 -18.54 13.57 -25.31
CA ASP A 330 -19.14 14.51 -26.27
C ASP A 330 -18.49 14.48 -27.67
N ASN A 331 -17.24 14.03 -27.75
CA ASN A 331 -16.50 13.90 -29.01
C ASN A 331 -16.62 12.49 -29.60
N LEU A 332 -17.31 11.56 -28.93
CA LEU A 332 -17.50 10.18 -29.35
C LEU A 332 -18.90 9.99 -29.93
N THR A 333 -19.03 9.05 -30.86
CA THR A 333 -20.34 8.62 -31.35
C THR A 333 -20.88 7.54 -30.43
N ALA A 334 -22.02 7.79 -29.80
CA ALA A 334 -22.68 6.80 -28.96
C ALA A 334 -23.17 5.62 -29.81
N THR A 335 -22.95 4.40 -29.34
CA THR A 335 -23.46 3.17 -29.95
C THR A 335 -24.95 2.99 -29.66
N LYS A 336 -25.40 3.52 -28.52
CA LYS A 336 -26.78 3.50 -28.06
C LYS A 336 -27.07 4.75 -27.24
N GLU A 337 -28.28 5.28 -27.37
CA GLU A 337 -28.76 6.42 -26.58
C GLU A 337 -30.18 6.15 -26.10
N GLU A 338 -30.43 6.32 -24.80
CA GLU A 338 -31.72 6.03 -24.17
C GLU A 338 -32.08 7.06 -23.11
N TYR A 339 -33.36 7.38 -23.02
CA TYR A 339 -33.91 8.18 -21.94
C TYR A 339 -34.05 7.32 -20.67
N LEU A 340 -33.62 7.86 -19.53
CA LEU A 340 -33.72 7.21 -18.23
C LEU A 340 -34.79 7.87 -17.37
N ASN A 341 -35.58 7.05 -16.66
CA ASN A 341 -36.38 7.56 -15.55
C ASN A 341 -35.47 7.70 -14.33
N ILE A 342 -35.41 8.90 -13.75
CA ILE A 342 -34.52 9.17 -12.62
C ILE A 342 -35.14 8.61 -11.34
N THR A 343 -34.44 7.69 -10.69
CA THR A 343 -34.86 7.13 -9.40
C THR A 343 -34.75 8.19 -8.30
N GLY A 344 -35.82 8.46 -7.56
CA GLY A 344 -35.80 9.41 -6.43
C GLY A 344 -36.07 10.88 -6.78
N GLY A 345 -36.45 11.23 -8.02
CA GLY A 345 -36.77 12.62 -8.37
C GLY A 345 -37.74 12.80 -9.53
N THR A 346 -37.94 14.07 -9.93
CA THR A 346 -38.74 14.45 -11.10
C THR A 346 -37.80 14.82 -12.25
N GLY A 347 -37.92 14.12 -13.39
CA GLY A 347 -37.13 14.41 -14.59
C GLY A 347 -36.76 13.19 -15.41
N THR A 348 -36.30 13.44 -16.63
CA THR A 348 -35.78 12.42 -17.56
C THR A 348 -34.27 12.61 -17.71
N GLY A 349 -33.50 11.56 -17.42
CA GLY A 349 -32.07 11.51 -17.64
C GLY A 349 -31.73 10.97 -19.03
N LEU A 350 -30.45 10.94 -19.36
CA LEU A 350 -29.92 10.44 -20.63
C LEU A 350 -28.81 9.43 -20.36
N LYS A 351 -28.89 8.25 -20.96
CA LYS A 351 -27.80 7.27 -20.99
C LYS A 351 -27.24 7.16 -22.39
N LYS A 352 -25.92 7.18 -22.51
CA LYS A 352 -25.19 6.92 -23.75
C LYS A 352 -24.20 5.80 -23.55
N ASP A 353 -24.20 4.82 -24.43
CA ASP A 353 -23.22 3.74 -24.44
C ASP A 353 -22.14 4.01 -25.50
N PHE A 354 -20.90 3.64 -25.19
CA PHE A 354 -19.74 3.89 -26.02
C PHE A 354 -18.86 2.65 -26.14
N SER A 355 -18.22 2.54 -27.29
CA SER A 355 -17.11 1.62 -27.56
C SER A 355 -15.92 2.46 -28.02
N LEU A 356 -14.78 2.35 -27.34
CA LEU A 356 -13.57 3.10 -27.65
C LEU A 356 -12.41 2.15 -27.86
N GLU A 357 -11.83 2.19 -29.06
CA GLU A 357 -10.54 1.58 -29.37
C GLU A 357 -9.51 2.69 -29.59
N GLU A 358 -8.49 2.72 -28.75
CA GLU A 358 -7.48 3.77 -28.77
C GLU A 358 -6.08 3.18 -28.64
N ARG A 359 -5.14 3.69 -29.44
CA ARG A 359 -3.71 3.40 -29.29
C ARG A 359 -2.98 4.67 -28.90
N LEU A 360 -2.38 4.67 -27.70
CA LEU A 360 -1.62 5.80 -27.17
C LEU A 360 -0.16 5.37 -26.97
N CYS A 361 0.76 6.21 -27.42
CA CYS A 361 2.19 5.93 -27.36
C CYS A 361 2.95 7.05 -26.66
N GLN A 362 4.00 6.68 -25.95
CA GLN A 362 5.08 7.58 -25.55
C GLN A 362 6.38 7.03 -26.12
N SER A 363 7.03 7.79 -27.00
CA SER A 363 8.18 7.31 -27.76
C SER A 363 7.83 5.99 -28.50
N ASP A 364 8.62 4.94 -28.35
CA ASP A 364 8.41 3.64 -29.01
C ASP A 364 7.50 2.67 -28.21
N PHE A 365 7.09 3.06 -27.01
CA PHE A 365 6.20 2.26 -26.17
C PHE A 365 4.75 2.68 -26.40
N CYS A 366 3.89 1.71 -26.71
CA CYS A 366 2.49 1.95 -27.03
C CYS A 366 1.57 0.99 -26.27
N CYS A 367 0.44 1.53 -25.84
CA CYS A 367 -0.64 0.81 -25.20
C CYS A 367 -1.90 0.88 -26.06
N ASN A 368 -2.59 -0.24 -26.20
CA ASN A 368 -3.91 -0.30 -26.81
C ASN A 368 -4.97 -0.40 -25.70
N PHE A 369 -6.02 0.39 -25.82
CA PHE A 369 -7.15 0.45 -24.91
C PHE A 369 -8.40 0.09 -25.70
N ASN A 370 -9.11 -0.96 -25.29
CA ASN A 370 -10.43 -1.31 -25.80
C ASN A 370 -11.42 -1.25 -24.64
N LEU A 371 -12.29 -0.24 -24.67
CA LEU A 371 -13.19 0.11 -23.58
C LEU A 371 -14.64 0.04 -24.03
N SER A 372 -15.48 -0.57 -23.21
CA SER A 372 -16.93 -0.45 -23.29
C SER A 372 -17.42 0.23 -22.02
N PHE A 373 -18.10 1.36 -22.17
CA PHE A 373 -18.59 2.14 -21.04
C PHE A 373 -19.90 2.87 -21.36
N SER A 374 -20.67 3.15 -20.31
CA SER A 374 -21.86 3.99 -20.38
C SER A 374 -21.63 5.29 -19.63
N VAL A 375 -22.23 6.38 -20.11
CA VAL A 375 -22.31 7.65 -19.40
C VAL A 375 -23.78 8.01 -19.17
N SER A 376 -24.13 8.26 -17.92
CA SER A 376 -25.46 8.74 -17.52
C SER A 376 -25.39 10.22 -17.20
N TYR A 377 -26.36 10.98 -17.69
CA TYR A 377 -26.50 12.42 -17.45
C TYR A 377 -27.86 12.74 -16.85
N TYR A 378 -27.89 13.55 -15.78
CA TYR A 378 -29.11 13.99 -15.12
C TYR A 378 -29.33 15.49 -15.29
N PRO A 379 -30.59 15.99 -15.20
CA PRO A 379 -30.88 17.42 -15.22
C PRO A 379 -30.10 18.19 -14.17
N LYS A 380 -29.60 19.38 -14.51
CA LYS A 380 -28.78 20.21 -13.60
C LYS A 380 -29.48 20.58 -12.28
N ASN A 381 -30.81 20.63 -12.27
CA ASN A 381 -31.62 20.93 -11.08
C ASN A 381 -31.86 19.70 -10.19
N TYR A 382 -31.35 18.52 -10.55
CA TYR A 382 -31.48 17.33 -9.73
C TYR A 382 -30.71 17.48 -8.41
N SER A 383 -31.38 17.20 -7.29
CA SER A 383 -30.78 17.26 -5.96
C SER A 383 -30.07 15.94 -5.65
N PHE A 384 -28.75 16.00 -5.45
CA PHE A 384 -27.91 14.83 -5.11
C PHE A 384 -27.97 14.46 -3.62
N THR A 385 -28.93 14.98 -2.87
CA THR A 385 -29.03 14.80 -1.42
C THR A 385 -29.24 13.35 -0.98
N GLU A 386 -29.81 12.51 -1.84
CA GLU A 386 -30.05 11.09 -1.54
C GLU A 386 -28.89 10.17 -1.96
N ASP A 387 -27.98 10.63 -2.83
CA ASP A 387 -26.82 9.85 -3.25
C ASP A 387 -25.64 10.13 -2.30
N VAL A 388 -25.59 9.37 -1.22
CA VAL A 388 -24.50 9.44 -0.22
C VAL A 388 -23.12 9.15 -0.80
N THR A 389 -23.04 8.54 -1.99
CA THR A 389 -21.77 8.26 -2.69
C THR A 389 -21.30 9.43 -3.56
N PHE A 390 -22.16 10.39 -3.85
CA PHE A 390 -21.89 11.53 -4.74
C PHE A 390 -20.76 12.46 -4.25
N ASN A 391 -20.62 12.60 -2.93
CA ASN A 391 -19.69 13.53 -2.30
C ASN A 391 -18.43 12.88 -1.75
N LYS A 392 -18.24 11.56 -1.93
CA LYS A 392 -17.03 10.90 -1.45
C LYS A 392 -15.78 11.42 -2.19
N SER A 393 -14.65 11.39 -1.48
CA SER A 393 -13.34 11.80 -1.98
C SER A 393 -12.83 10.91 -3.13
N ASP A 394 -13.30 9.66 -3.16
CA ASP A 394 -12.98 8.65 -4.16
C ASP A 394 -14.11 8.43 -5.18
N ALA A 395 -15.12 9.30 -5.23
CA ALA A 395 -16.30 9.19 -6.11
C ALA A 395 -16.00 9.55 -7.58
N PHE A 396 -14.97 8.91 -8.13
CA PHE A 396 -14.37 9.24 -9.42
C PHE A 396 -15.26 8.93 -10.63
N TYR A 397 -16.16 7.95 -10.48
CA TYR A 397 -17.13 7.57 -11.53
C TYR A 397 -18.13 8.67 -11.87
N HIS A 398 -18.17 9.78 -11.11
CA HIS A 398 -18.95 10.97 -11.45
C HIS A 398 -18.15 12.01 -12.26
N PHE A 399 -17.00 11.63 -12.84
CA PHE A 399 -16.13 12.52 -13.61
C PHE A 399 -15.65 11.89 -14.93
N ASN A 400 -14.90 12.67 -15.71
CA ASN A 400 -14.26 12.23 -16.94
C ASN A 400 -13.01 11.39 -16.62
N TYR A 401 -12.56 10.59 -17.58
CA TYR A 401 -11.37 9.76 -17.47
C TYR A 401 -10.34 10.11 -18.53
N ARG A 402 -9.07 9.80 -18.26
CA ARG A 402 -7.94 10.03 -19.14
C ARG A 402 -7.09 8.77 -19.23
N LEU A 403 -6.69 8.44 -20.44
CA LEU A 403 -5.69 7.41 -20.73
C LEU A 403 -4.31 7.99 -20.45
N ILE A 404 -3.44 7.24 -19.79
CA ILE A 404 -2.06 7.62 -19.51
C ILE A 404 -1.11 6.50 -19.91
N VAL A 405 -0.01 6.89 -20.58
CA VAL A 405 1.07 5.99 -21.01
C VAL A 405 2.40 6.59 -20.62
N LEU A 406 3.24 5.79 -19.97
CA LEU A 406 4.60 6.17 -19.60
C LEU A 406 5.59 5.09 -19.99
N ASP A 407 6.71 5.52 -20.55
CA ASP A 407 7.96 4.76 -20.67
C ASP A 407 9.09 5.68 -20.16
N GLY A 408 9.45 5.54 -18.89
CA GLY A 408 10.29 6.55 -18.26
C GLY A 408 10.68 6.25 -16.83
N VAL A 409 11.11 7.28 -16.11
CA VAL A 409 11.54 7.19 -14.70
C VAL A 409 10.70 8.15 -13.87
N ARG A 410 10.01 7.60 -12.86
CA ARG A 410 9.25 8.36 -11.86
C ARG A 410 10.15 8.86 -10.75
N SER A 411 9.94 10.11 -10.35
CA SER A 411 10.53 10.69 -9.15
C SER A 411 9.49 10.68 -8.03
N TYR A 412 9.93 10.33 -6.82
CA TYR A 412 9.11 10.36 -5.61
C TYR A 412 9.33 11.68 -4.87
N LEU A 413 8.52 11.95 -3.84
CA LEU A 413 8.69 13.12 -2.98
C LEU A 413 10.14 13.27 -2.48
N VAL A 414 10.74 12.16 -2.06
CA VAL A 414 12.11 12.04 -1.58
C VAL A 414 12.67 10.66 -1.91
N GLY A 415 13.99 10.53 -1.87
CA GLY A 415 14.67 9.25 -2.06
C GLY A 415 14.95 8.90 -3.52
N ASN A 416 14.99 7.59 -3.79
CA ASN A 416 15.38 7.03 -5.08
C ASN A 416 14.31 7.21 -6.15
N LYS A 417 14.71 7.09 -7.42
CA LYS A 417 13.81 7.12 -8.58
C LYS A 417 13.59 5.72 -9.13
N SER A 418 12.46 5.52 -9.81
CA SER A 418 12.05 4.20 -10.26
C SER A 418 11.70 4.16 -11.74
N GLY A 419 12.32 3.27 -12.51
CA GLY A 419 12.05 3.12 -13.95
C GLY A 419 10.78 2.34 -14.23
N GLN A 420 9.83 2.87 -15.00
CA GLN A 420 8.51 2.25 -15.15
C GLN A 420 7.97 2.32 -16.58
N GLN A 421 7.15 1.32 -16.92
CA GLN A 421 6.28 1.33 -18.09
C GLN A 421 4.84 1.19 -17.62
N VAL A 422 3.98 2.12 -18.01
CA VAL A 422 2.60 2.22 -17.50
C VAL A 422 1.63 2.34 -18.65
N CYS A 423 0.56 1.54 -18.61
CA CYS A 423 -0.64 1.69 -19.41
C CYS A 423 -1.84 1.76 -18.46
N ALA A 424 -2.46 2.92 -18.26
CA ALA A 424 -3.50 3.06 -17.24
C ALA A 424 -4.59 4.08 -17.60
N ILE A 425 -5.65 4.07 -16.80
CA ILE A 425 -6.77 5.00 -16.85
C ILE A 425 -6.86 5.72 -15.49
N THR A 426 -6.98 7.04 -15.53
CA THR A 426 -7.06 7.91 -14.34
C THR A 426 -8.27 8.84 -14.45
N PRO A 427 -8.94 9.17 -13.34
CA PRO A 427 -10.05 10.12 -13.36
C PRO A 427 -9.52 11.56 -13.38
N CYS A 428 -10.31 12.46 -13.96
CA CYS A 428 -10.03 13.89 -14.01
C CYS A 428 -11.25 14.68 -13.57
N LEU A 429 -11.07 15.52 -12.53
CA LEU A 429 -12.16 16.31 -11.99
C LEU A 429 -12.66 17.37 -13.00
N GLU A 430 -11.78 17.79 -13.91
CA GLU A 430 -12.03 18.70 -15.03
C GLU A 430 -11.35 18.17 -16.30
N ASP A 431 -11.44 18.92 -17.41
CA ASP A 431 -10.77 18.54 -18.67
C ASP A 431 -9.24 18.73 -18.62
N THR A 432 -8.73 19.51 -17.65
CA THR A 432 -7.31 19.87 -17.49
C THR A 432 -6.48 18.70 -16.93
N LEU A 433 -5.19 18.65 -17.29
CA LEU A 433 -4.29 17.58 -16.82
C LEU A 433 -4.05 17.67 -15.31
N GLU A 434 -3.98 18.89 -14.77
CA GLU A 434 -3.75 19.18 -13.36
C GLU A 434 -4.90 18.71 -12.45
N SER A 435 -6.10 18.51 -13.01
CA SER A 435 -7.26 18.00 -12.28
C SER A 435 -7.30 16.46 -12.23
N CYS A 436 -6.40 15.78 -12.93
CA CYS A 436 -6.35 14.33 -13.02
C CYS A 436 -5.58 13.70 -11.85
N GLY A 437 -6.06 12.55 -11.36
CA GLY A 437 -5.44 11.89 -10.21
C GLY A 437 -5.55 12.71 -8.92
N VAL A 438 -6.54 13.61 -8.81
CA VAL A 438 -6.77 14.43 -7.61
C VAL A 438 -8.04 13.96 -6.91
N SER A 439 -8.00 13.83 -5.58
CA SER A 439 -9.18 13.44 -4.79
C SER A 439 -10.28 14.49 -4.86
N ASN A 440 -11.52 14.03 -4.91
CA ASN A 440 -12.70 14.88 -4.93
C ASN A 440 -12.85 15.62 -3.59
N LYS A 441 -13.20 16.92 -3.63
CA LYS A 441 -13.46 17.74 -2.44
C LYS A 441 -14.96 17.87 -2.11
N GLY A 442 -15.81 17.15 -2.83
CA GLY A 442 -17.27 17.13 -2.66
C GLY A 442 -17.99 18.34 -3.26
N ASN A 443 -17.28 19.41 -3.62
CA ASN A 443 -17.84 20.63 -4.22
C ASN A 443 -17.37 20.87 -5.66
N THR A 444 -16.65 19.93 -6.26
CA THR A 444 -16.09 20.12 -7.61
C THR A 444 -17.22 20.11 -8.64
N PRO A 445 -17.30 21.14 -9.52
CA PRO A 445 -18.27 21.17 -10.60
C PRO A 445 -18.13 19.95 -11.51
N ARG A 446 -19.26 19.46 -12.01
CA ARG A 446 -19.32 18.30 -12.88
C ARG A 446 -19.41 18.74 -14.34
N HIS A 447 -19.01 17.84 -15.25
CA HIS A 447 -19.11 18.10 -16.68
C HIS A 447 -20.57 18.34 -17.10
N GLU A 448 -20.82 19.45 -17.80
CA GLU A 448 -22.15 19.88 -18.24
C GLU A 448 -22.27 19.76 -19.76
N ILE A 449 -23.42 19.26 -20.23
CA ILE A 449 -23.79 19.22 -21.64
C ILE A 449 -25.12 19.94 -21.88
N ASN A 450 -25.30 20.47 -23.09
CA ASN A 450 -26.59 21.01 -23.53
C ASN A 450 -27.26 20.01 -24.47
N HIS A 451 -28.33 19.37 -24.00
CA HIS A 451 -29.16 18.48 -24.80
C HIS A 451 -30.32 19.26 -25.44
N LYS A 452 -30.64 18.96 -26.71
CA LYS A 452 -31.65 19.68 -27.47
C LYS A 452 -33.03 19.68 -26.80
N ASP A 453 -33.45 18.53 -26.28
CA ASP A 453 -34.80 18.34 -25.73
C ASP A 453 -34.86 18.40 -24.20
N LEU A 454 -33.74 18.11 -23.52
CA LEU A 454 -33.68 18.00 -22.06
C LEU A 454 -33.01 19.21 -21.40
N GLY A 455 -32.48 20.14 -22.21
CA GLY A 455 -31.76 21.31 -21.71
C GLY A 455 -30.41 20.96 -21.11
N LYS A 456 -30.05 21.60 -20.00
CA LYS A 456 -28.75 21.43 -19.34
C LYS A 456 -28.73 20.14 -18.52
N LEU A 457 -27.83 19.24 -18.89
CA LEU A 457 -27.57 18.01 -18.16
C LEU A 457 -26.16 18.02 -17.57
N VAL A 458 -25.99 17.25 -16.51
CA VAL A 458 -24.75 17.08 -15.75
C VAL A 458 -24.37 15.61 -15.80
N LEU A 459 -23.08 15.32 -16.00
CA LEU A 459 -22.55 13.96 -15.92
C LEU A 459 -22.81 13.41 -14.51
N TYR A 460 -23.62 12.35 -14.46
CA TYR A 460 -23.98 11.66 -13.23
C TYR A 460 -23.10 10.44 -13.03
N SER A 461 -22.89 9.57 -14.02
CA SER A 461 -22.00 8.44 -13.84
C SER A 461 -21.32 8.01 -15.13
N THR A 462 -20.10 7.52 -15.01
CA THR A 462 -19.34 6.81 -16.03
C THR A 462 -19.11 5.40 -15.53
N GLU A 463 -19.68 4.41 -16.20
CA GLU A 463 -19.63 3.00 -15.81
C GLU A 463 -18.94 2.18 -16.90
N PHE A 464 -17.77 1.64 -16.61
CA PHE A 464 -17.07 0.74 -17.53
C PHE A 464 -17.65 -0.67 -17.41
N GLN A 465 -18.22 -1.20 -18.50
CA GLN A 465 -18.62 -2.61 -18.56
C GLN A 465 -17.39 -3.52 -18.75
N THR A 466 -16.47 -3.12 -19.62
CA THR A 466 -15.21 -3.83 -19.86
C THR A 466 -14.06 -2.86 -20.11
N ILE A 467 -12.91 -3.12 -19.51
CA ILE A 467 -11.65 -2.44 -19.80
C ILE A 467 -10.67 -3.52 -20.24
N ASN A 468 -10.12 -3.38 -21.45
CA ASN A 468 -9.03 -4.20 -21.93
C ASN A 468 -7.84 -3.29 -22.29
N ILE A 469 -6.70 -3.52 -21.63
CA ILE A 469 -5.46 -2.78 -21.85
C ILE A 469 -4.39 -3.78 -22.28
N SER A 470 -3.67 -3.48 -23.36
CA SER A 470 -2.55 -4.31 -23.79
C SER A 470 -1.37 -3.49 -24.29
N GLY A 471 -0.17 -4.06 -24.26
CA GLY A 471 1.03 -3.42 -24.78
C GLY A 471 2.22 -4.38 -24.82
N ASP A 472 3.27 -3.98 -25.52
CA ASP A 472 4.53 -4.74 -25.58
C ASP A 472 5.57 -4.10 -24.67
N PHE A 473 5.71 -4.66 -23.47
CA PHE A 473 6.55 -4.16 -22.40
C PHE A 473 7.97 -4.71 -22.48
N HIS A 474 8.89 -4.06 -21.78
CA HIS A 474 10.21 -4.59 -21.49
C HIS A 474 10.11 -5.84 -20.62
N ASN A 475 10.95 -6.85 -20.84
CA ASN A 475 10.83 -8.17 -20.21
C ASN A 475 11.99 -8.59 -19.31
N ARG A 476 13.02 -7.75 -19.14
CA ARG A 476 14.18 -8.07 -18.33
C ARG A 476 14.14 -7.33 -16.99
N ARG A 477 14.20 -8.09 -15.89
CA ARG A 477 14.11 -7.57 -14.51
C ARG A 477 12.92 -6.62 -14.39
N VAL A 478 11.75 -7.14 -14.75
CA VAL A 478 10.48 -6.41 -14.72
C VAL A 478 9.46 -7.15 -13.88
N LEU A 479 8.73 -6.41 -13.06
CA LEU A 479 7.53 -6.90 -12.38
C LEU A 479 6.29 -6.21 -12.94
N TYR A 480 5.34 -6.99 -13.46
CA TYR A 480 4.06 -6.49 -13.99
C TYR A 480 2.98 -6.54 -12.91
N LEU A 481 2.45 -5.37 -12.56
CA LEU A 481 1.52 -5.20 -11.45
C LEU A 481 0.14 -4.82 -12.02
N PRO A 482 -0.94 -5.58 -11.72
CA PRO A 482 -2.30 -5.14 -11.99
C PRO A 482 -2.71 -4.11 -10.94
N SER A 483 -2.31 -2.85 -11.13
CA SER A 483 -2.60 -1.76 -10.19
C SER A 483 -4.03 -1.29 -10.42
N LEU A 484 -4.97 -1.74 -9.59
CA LEU A 484 -6.40 -1.57 -9.81
C LEU A 484 -7.11 -1.04 -8.55
N LEU A 485 -7.95 -0.02 -8.73
CA LEU A 485 -8.74 0.58 -7.66
C LEU A 485 -10.16 0.88 -8.15
N VAL A 486 -11.15 0.59 -7.31
CA VAL A 486 -12.54 1.05 -7.48
C VAL A 486 -12.92 1.95 -6.30
N SER A 487 -13.95 2.79 -6.47
CA SER A 487 -14.47 3.62 -5.38
C SER A 487 -15.05 2.74 -4.27
N SER A 488 -14.79 3.10 -3.01
CA SER A 488 -15.31 2.37 -1.86
C SER A 488 -16.80 2.63 -1.64
N GLU A 489 -17.52 1.59 -1.24
CA GLU A 489 -18.92 1.67 -0.80
C GLU A 489 -19.07 2.14 0.66
N ASP A 490 -18.00 2.11 1.45
CA ASP A 490 -18.00 2.53 2.86
C ASP A 490 -17.52 3.98 2.99
N SER A 491 -18.33 4.83 3.62
CA SER A 491 -18.04 6.25 3.86
C SER A 491 -16.85 6.54 4.81
N SER A 492 -16.26 5.51 5.41
CA SER A 492 -15.09 5.62 6.28
C SER A 492 -13.78 5.19 5.63
N THR A 493 -13.81 4.77 4.36
CA THR A 493 -12.65 4.25 3.64
C THR A 493 -12.52 4.84 2.23
N PHE A 494 -11.28 4.91 1.77
CA PHE A 494 -10.88 5.42 0.47
C PHE A 494 -10.53 4.27 -0.48
N GLY A 495 -11.30 4.10 -1.54
CA GLY A 495 -11.05 3.07 -2.53
C GLY A 495 -11.23 1.63 -2.02
N GLN A 496 -11.34 0.71 -2.97
CA GLN A 496 -11.55 -0.71 -2.72
C GLN A 496 -10.81 -1.50 -3.79
N LEU A 497 -10.32 -2.69 -3.41
CA LEU A 497 -9.62 -3.60 -4.32
C LEU A 497 -10.61 -4.49 -5.08
N LEU A 498 -10.26 -4.78 -6.33
CA LEU A 498 -10.92 -5.82 -7.12
C LEU A 498 -10.45 -7.20 -6.68
N GLN A 499 -11.39 -8.15 -6.59
CA GLN A 499 -11.05 -9.55 -6.37
C GLN A 499 -10.45 -10.17 -7.66
N PRO A 500 -9.54 -11.15 -7.55
CA PRO A 500 -8.86 -11.77 -8.69
C PRO A 500 -9.76 -12.39 -9.77
N ASP A 501 -10.99 -12.74 -9.45
CA ASP A 501 -11.98 -13.26 -10.42
C ASP A 501 -12.57 -12.16 -11.32
N ARG A 502 -12.34 -10.89 -10.98
CA ARG A 502 -12.87 -9.71 -11.70
C ARG A 502 -11.90 -9.11 -12.70
N PHE A 503 -10.69 -9.63 -12.79
CA PHE A 503 -9.68 -9.23 -13.77
C PHE A 503 -8.80 -10.42 -14.19
N HIS A 504 -8.19 -10.30 -15.36
CA HIS A 504 -7.26 -11.29 -15.87
C HIS A 504 -6.04 -10.59 -16.45
N LEU A 505 -4.87 -10.84 -15.86
CA LEU A 505 -3.58 -10.35 -16.35
C LEU A 505 -2.85 -11.52 -17.04
N VAL A 506 -2.52 -11.34 -18.31
CA VAL A 506 -1.75 -12.32 -19.11
C VAL A 506 -0.42 -11.69 -19.49
N VAL A 507 0.66 -12.46 -19.32
CA VAL A 507 2.02 -12.07 -19.70
C VAL A 507 2.59 -13.13 -20.62
N GLU A 508 2.85 -12.76 -21.87
CA GLU A 508 3.42 -13.62 -22.91
C GLU A 508 4.83 -13.12 -23.26
N ASN A 509 5.84 -13.83 -22.78
CA ASN A 509 7.24 -13.45 -23.01
C ASN A 509 7.71 -13.85 -24.42
N SER A 510 8.34 -12.89 -25.10
CA SER A 510 9.14 -13.11 -26.31
C SER A 510 10.64 -12.91 -26.01
N THR A 511 11.50 -12.97 -27.03
CA THR A 511 12.95 -12.80 -26.86
C THR A 511 13.35 -11.39 -26.39
N THR A 512 12.61 -10.35 -26.77
CA THR A 512 12.99 -8.94 -26.53
C THR A 512 11.95 -8.12 -25.77
N LYS A 513 10.70 -8.58 -25.74
CA LYS A 513 9.56 -7.92 -25.08
C LYS A 513 8.63 -8.93 -24.44
N ALA A 514 7.70 -8.48 -23.60
CA ALA A 514 6.56 -9.26 -23.16
C ALA A 514 5.28 -8.59 -23.66
N HIS A 515 4.42 -9.35 -24.33
CA HIS A 515 3.06 -8.89 -24.58
C HIS A 515 2.28 -9.05 -23.28
N VAL A 516 1.77 -7.95 -22.73
CA VAL A 516 0.99 -7.96 -21.49
C VAL A 516 -0.39 -7.44 -21.79
N SER A 517 -1.40 -8.18 -21.35
CA SER A 517 -2.81 -7.78 -21.46
C SER A 517 -3.52 -7.88 -20.11
N LEU A 518 -4.43 -6.95 -19.88
CA LEU A 518 -5.24 -6.84 -18.68
C LEU A 518 -6.69 -6.62 -19.08
N GLU A 519 -7.53 -7.63 -18.85
CA GLU A 519 -9.00 -7.51 -18.94
C GLU A 519 -9.57 -7.33 -17.54
N LEU A 520 -10.50 -6.39 -17.35
CA LEU A 520 -11.27 -6.28 -16.11
C LEU A 520 -12.70 -5.78 -16.34
N ARG A 521 -13.57 -6.14 -15.39
CA ARG A 521 -14.98 -5.71 -15.36
C ARG A 521 -15.27 -5.00 -14.03
N PRO A 522 -14.90 -3.71 -13.90
CA PRO A 522 -15.02 -3.00 -12.63
C PRO A 522 -16.45 -2.52 -12.38
N THR A 523 -16.73 -2.22 -11.11
CA THR A 523 -17.91 -1.47 -10.67
C THR A 523 -17.41 -0.21 -10.00
N LYS A 524 -17.90 0.97 -10.40
CA LYS A 524 -17.41 2.28 -9.90
C LYS A 524 -15.88 2.40 -9.99
N PHE A 525 -15.33 2.22 -11.19
CA PHE A 525 -13.88 2.27 -11.43
C PHE A 525 -13.27 3.58 -10.90
N ALA A 526 -12.19 3.51 -10.14
CA ALA A 526 -11.50 4.69 -9.64
C ALA A 526 -10.32 5.02 -10.55
N SER A 527 -9.32 4.15 -10.56
CA SER A 527 -8.11 4.29 -11.36
C SER A 527 -7.44 2.92 -11.51
N GLY A 528 -6.61 2.76 -12.54
CA GLY A 528 -5.81 1.55 -12.66
C GLY A 528 -5.40 1.17 -14.07
N GLY A 529 -4.56 0.14 -14.13
CA GLY A 529 -4.09 -0.48 -15.36
C GLY A 529 -2.90 -1.39 -15.13
N ILE A 530 -2.05 -1.52 -16.15
CA ILE A 530 -0.80 -2.28 -16.08
C ILE A 530 0.30 -1.32 -15.64
N TYR A 531 0.90 -1.59 -14.48
CA TYR A 531 2.04 -0.86 -13.95
C TYR A 531 3.25 -1.80 -13.93
N ALA A 532 4.25 -1.56 -14.77
CA ALA A 532 5.45 -2.37 -14.86
C ALA A 532 6.64 -1.67 -14.20
N ARG A 533 7.26 -2.31 -13.20
CA ARG A 533 8.51 -1.86 -12.56
C ARG A 533 9.71 -2.39 -13.33
N LEU A 534 10.48 -1.51 -13.97
CA LEU A 534 11.71 -1.82 -14.69
C LEU A 534 12.92 -1.48 -13.81
N TYR A 535 13.44 -2.48 -13.10
CA TYR A 535 14.49 -2.26 -12.10
C TYR A 535 15.84 -1.84 -12.71
N GLU A 536 16.11 -2.19 -13.97
CA GLU A 536 17.36 -1.80 -14.65
C GLU A 536 17.50 -0.29 -14.86
N ARG A 537 16.38 0.46 -14.84
CA ARG A 537 16.36 1.92 -15.03
C ARG A 537 16.25 2.70 -13.73
N ASP A 538 16.36 2.04 -12.58
CA ASP A 538 16.28 2.72 -11.29
C ASP A 538 17.42 3.73 -11.13
N ASN A 539 17.09 4.92 -10.64
CA ASN A 539 18.00 6.07 -10.50
C ASN A 539 18.63 6.61 -11.80
N GLU A 540 18.18 6.18 -12.98
CA GLU A 540 18.51 6.87 -14.23
C GLU A 540 17.90 8.29 -14.26
N PRO A 541 18.45 9.22 -15.07
CA PRO A 541 17.84 10.54 -15.26
C PRO A 541 16.40 10.41 -15.76
N SER A 542 15.50 11.27 -15.25
CA SER A 542 14.12 11.31 -15.71
C SER A 542 14.06 11.63 -17.19
N SER A 543 13.25 10.89 -17.96
CA SER A 543 12.99 11.11 -19.38
C SER A 543 12.33 12.47 -19.71
N ALA A 544 12.03 13.29 -18.69
CA ALA A 544 11.65 14.68 -18.86
C ALA A 544 12.80 15.50 -19.48
N ASN A 545 12.64 15.81 -20.77
CA ASN A 545 13.39 16.77 -21.58
C ASN A 545 14.82 16.42 -22.02
N PHE A 546 14.94 15.48 -22.97
CA PHE A 546 16.05 15.48 -23.95
C PHE A 546 15.94 16.63 -25.00
N LEU A 547 15.01 17.57 -24.83
CA LEU A 547 14.80 18.75 -25.68
C LEU A 547 15.00 20.07 -24.92
N THR A 548 16.00 20.15 -24.03
CA THR A 548 16.58 21.44 -23.60
C THR A 548 18.09 21.33 -23.33
N ILE A 549 18.84 20.67 -24.21
CA ILE A 549 20.30 20.90 -24.31
C ILE A 549 20.51 22.06 -25.28
N ASN A 550 20.12 23.26 -24.85
CA ASN A 550 20.58 24.54 -25.42
C ASN A 550 20.31 25.74 -24.50
N MET A 551 20.17 25.50 -23.18
CA MET A 551 20.07 26.57 -22.19
C MET A 551 21.04 26.34 -21.01
N LEU A 552 22.26 25.88 -21.32
CA LEU A 552 23.37 25.71 -20.37
C LEU A 552 24.63 26.44 -20.83
N LEU A 553 24.46 27.54 -21.57
CA LEU A 553 25.53 28.45 -21.99
C LEU A 553 25.36 29.90 -21.50
N CYS A 554 24.46 30.17 -20.54
CA CYS A 554 24.24 31.56 -20.08
C CYS A 554 24.22 31.79 -18.57
N CYS A 555 24.58 30.80 -17.73
CA CYS A 555 24.74 31.01 -16.29
C CYS A 555 26.01 30.34 -15.75
N SER A 556 27.16 30.74 -16.30
CA SER A 556 28.46 30.55 -15.66
C SER A 556 28.82 31.78 -14.83
N LEU A 557 28.61 31.65 -13.51
CA LEU A 557 29.26 32.38 -12.38
C LEU A 557 29.04 33.90 -12.21
N PRO A 558 29.17 34.44 -10.97
CA PRO A 558 29.76 33.84 -9.74
C PRO A 558 28.79 33.85 -8.52
N LEU A 559 28.74 32.87 -7.60
CA LEU A 559 29.78 32.38 -6.68
C LEU A 559 30.79 33.46 -6.25
N ILE A 560 30.31 34.53 -5.60
CA ILE A 560 30.98 35.36 -4.59
C ILE A 560 29.85 36.12 -3.89
N VAL A 561 29.52 35.73 -2.65
CA VAL A 561 28.90 36.46 -1.52
C VAL A 561 28.23 35.41 -0.63
N LEU A 562 29.03 34.56 0.02
CA LEU A 562 28.71 33.94 1.32
C LEU A 562 29.98 33.29 1.92
N TYR A 563 31.12 33.99 1.89
CA TYR A 563 32.35 33.55 2.58
C TYR A 563 33.03 34.66 3.39
N ILE A 564 32.32 35.76 3.69
CA ILE A 564 32.82 36.80 4.60
C ILE A 564 31.65 37.28 5.45
N MET A 565 31.30 36.51 6.48
CA MET A 565 30.71 36.96 7.76
C MET A 565 30.59 35.72 8.66
N ILE A 566 31.74 35.22 9.15
CA ILE A 566 31.97 34.57 10.46
C ILE A 566 33.48 34.33 10.50
N SER A 567 34.20 35.42 10.70
CA SER A 567 35.51 35.45 11.37
C SER A 567 35.71 36.90 11.80
N VAL A 568 35.99 37.10 13.08
CA VAL A 568 36.15 38.39 13.78
C VAL A 568 34.85 39.02 14.32
N LYS A 569 34.28 38.42 15.37
CA LYS A 569 34.41 38.89 16.76
C LYS A 569 33.80 37.90 17.75
#